data_AF-A0A821XT80-F1
#
_entry.id   AF-A0A821XT80-F1
#
_cell.length_a   1.000
_cell.length_b   1.000
_cell.length_c   1.000
_cell.angle_alpha   90.00
_cell.angle_beta   90.00
_cell.angle_gamma   90.00
#
_symmetry.space_group_name_H-M   'P 1'
#
loop_
_entity.id
_entity.type
_entity.pdbx_description
1 polymer ?
#
loop_
_entity_poly.entity_id
_entity_poly.type
_entity_poly.pdbx_seq_one_letter_code
_entity_poly.pdbx_strand_id
1 'polypeptide(L)'
;FVSLVFDGLTGGIQDKIRDKHKVQAYHMMFSMNIWSCLWASIGIVATGEFYGLIDFLQAYPYVITNMVLLGLTGAVGQNFIFLTIEWFGPLTCSIFTTTRKFFTILCSILIFGNVITGRQMFGTVLVFLGLFLEQLYGKKKH
;
A
#
# COMPACT_ATOMS: atom_id res chain seq x y z
N PHE A 1 6.21 -8.99 -8.79
CA PHE A 1 7.61 -8.81 -8.34
C PHE A 1 8.09 -7.39 -8.58
N VAL A 2 8.01 -6.88 -9.82
CA VAL A 2 8.43 -5.50 -10.17
C VAL A 2 7.75 -4.43 -9.29
N SER A 3 6.43 -4.54 -9.03
CA SER A 3 5.73 -3.61 -8.14
C SER A 3 6.29 -3.59 -6.71
N LEU A 4 6.55 -4.76 -6.12
CA LEU A 4 7.14 -4.89 -4.78
C LEU A 4 8.54 -4.29 -4.68
N VAL A 5 9.34 -4.38 -5.74
CA VAL A 5 10.66 -3.73 -5.79
C VAL A 5 10.49 -2.22 -5.76
N PHE A 6 9.57 -1.67 -6.55
CA PHE A 6 9.29 -0.23 -6.55
C PHE A 6 8.66 0.26 -5.25
N ASP A 7 7.81 -0.54 -4.60
CA ASP A 7 7.26 -0.23 -3.28
C ASP A 7 8.40 -0.14 -2.23
N GLY A 8 9.34 -1.10 -2.26
CA GLY A 8 10.52 -1.08 -1.38
C GLY A 8 11.45 0.10 -1.64
N LEU A 9 11.74 0.42 -2.91
CA LEU A 9 12.53 1.58 -3.30
C LEU A 9 11.85 2.89 -2.87
N THR A 10 10.55 3.00 -3.07
CA THR A 10 9.76 4.18 -2.68
C THR A 10 9.80 4.37 -1.17
N GLY A 11 9.61 3.30 -0.40
CA GLY A 11 9.74 3.35 1.07
C GLY A 11 11.13 3.83 1.51
N GLY A 12 12.20 3.33 0.90
CA GLY A 12 13.56 3.78 1.20
C GLY A 12 13.85 5.24 0.81
N ILE A 13 13.26 5.73 -0.28
CA ILE A 13 13.35 7.14 -0.68
C ILE A 13 12.54 8.03 0.27
N GLN A 14 11.33 7.62 0.65
CA GLN A 14 10.49 8.33 1.63
C GLN A 14 11.20 8.49 2.97
N ASP A 15 11.90 7.44 3.43
CA ASP A 15 12.66 7.45 4.67
C ASP A 15 13.81 8.48 4.62
N LYS A 16 14.57 8.52 3.52
CA LYS A 16 15.64 9.51 3.29
C LYS A 16 15.11 10.95 3.21
N ILE A 17 13.97 11.15 2.56
CA ILE A 17 13.35 12.49 2.43
C ILE A 17 12.90 12.98 3.79
N ARG A 18 12.26 12.11 4.59
CA ARG A 18 11.85 12.43 5.96
C ARG A 18 13.05 12.81 6.83
N ASP A 19 14.12 12.02 6.80
CA ASP A 19 15.31 12.25 7.62
C ASP A 19 16.03 13.56 7.26
N LYS A 20 16.15 13.86 5.97
CA LYS A 20 16.92 15.04 5.50
C LYS A 20 16.13 16.36 5.52
N HIS A 21 14.81 16.33 5.30
CA HIS A 21 14.00 17.54 5.11
C HIS A 21 12.83 17.69 6.10
N LYS A 22 12.61 16.73 7.02
CA LYS A 22 11.46 16.71 7.94
C LYS A 22 10.14 17.07 7.24
N VAL A 23 9.93 16.50 6.05
CA VAL A 23 8.76 16.81 5.22
C VAL A 23 7.51 16.30 5.92
N GLN A 24 6.53 17.19 6.09
CA GLN A 24 5.23 16.89 6.67
C GLN A 24 4.45 15.89 5.79
N ALA A 25 3.73 14.94 6.39
CA ALA A 25 2.99 13.87 5.70
C ALA A 25 2.13 14.37 4.54
N TYR A 26 1.40 15.47 4.77
CA TYR A 26 0.45 16.01 3.81
C TYR A 26 1.11 16.51 2.51
N HIS A 27 2.31 17.10 2.58
CA HIS A 27 3.04 17.52 1.39
C HIS A 27 3.51 16.34 0.55
N MET A 28 3.94 15.26 1.21
CA MET A 28 4.33 14.03 0.53
C MET A 28 3.12 13.33 -0.10
N MET A 29 2.01 13.26 0.62
CA MET A 29 0.74 12.69 0.16
C MET A 29 0.17 13.46 -1.04
N PHE A 30 0.13 14.79 -0.97
CA PHE A 30 -0.39 15.63 -2.06
C PHE A 30 0.45 15.49 -3.33
N SER A 31 1.78 15.56 -3.21
CA SER A 31 2.68 15.41 -4.35
C SER A 31 2.53 14.05 -5.00
N MET A 32 2.45 12.98 -4.20
CA MET A 32 2.26 11.63 -4.70
C MET A 32 0.92 11.46 -5.42
N ASN A 33 -0.17 12.00 -4.86
CA ASN A 33 -1.50 11.94 -5.48
C ASN A 33 -1.57 12.74 -6.80
N ILE A 34 -0.91 13.90 -6.91
CA ILE A 34 -0.83 14.64 -8.18
C ILE A 34 -0.18 13.79 -9.26
N TRP A 35 1.00 13.21 -8.97
CA TRP A 35 1.71 12.37 -9.94
C TRP A 35 0.89 11.12 -10.30
N SER A 36 0.23 10.50 -9.32
CA SER A 36 -0.68 9.38 -9.57
C SER A 36 -1.85 9.76 -10.47
N CYS A 37 -2.48 10.91 -10.25
CA CYS A 37 -3.55 11.41 -11.12
C CYS A 37 -3.05 11.66 -12.54
N LEU A 38 -1.89 12.29 -12.73
CA LEU A 38 -1.32 12.55 -14.05
C LEU A 38 -1.10 11.24 -14.83
N TRP A 39 -0.47 10.25 -14.20
CA TRP A 39 -0.24 8.94 -14.84
C TRP A 39 -1.55 8.19 -15.12
N ALA A 40 -2.52 8.24 -14.21
CA ALA A 40 -3.82 7.64 -14.42
C ALA A 40 -4.57 8.30 -15.59
N SER A 41 -4.55 9.64 -15.70
CA SER A 41 -5.17 10.37 -16.80
C SER A 41 -4.56 10.01 -18.14
N ILE A 42 -3.23 9.93 -18.24
CA ILE A 42 -2.54 9.48 -19.45
C ILE A 42 -2.98 8.06 -19.83
N GLY A 43 -3.08 7.16 -18.85
CA GLY A 43 -3.56 5.79 -19.05
C GLY A 43 -4.98 5.76 -19.62
N ILE A 44 -5.92 6.51 -19.04
CA ILE A 44 -7.32 6.57 -19.50
C ILE A 44 -7.42 7.11 -20.94
N VAL A 45 -6.64 8.14 -21.27
CA VAL A 45 -6.62 8.71 -22.62
C VAL A 45 -6.02 7.72 -23.62
N ALA A 46 -4.95 7.02 -23.25
CA ALA A 46 -4.28 6.05 -24.11
C ALA A 46 -5.13 4.81 -24.40
N THR A 47 -5.94 4.35 -23.44
CA THR A 47 -6.83 3.19 -23.61
C THR A 47 -8.17 3.53 -24.27
N GLY A 48 -8.58 4.80 -24.25
CA GLY A 48 -9.88 5.23 -24.80
C GLY A 48 -11.09 4.80 -23.98
N GLU A 49 -10.88 4.26 -22.78
CA GLU A 49 -11.92 3.70 -21.88
C GLU A 49 -12.86 4.79 -21.31
N PHE A 50 -12.51 6.07 -21.48
CA PHE A 50 -13.27 7.19 -20.92
C PHE A 50 -14.75 7.18 -21.34
N TYR A 51 -15.03 6.91 -22.61
CA TYR A 51 -16.41 6.87 -23.11
C TYR A 51 -17.18 5.65 -22.59
N GLY A 52 -16.53 4.48 -22.55
CA GLY A 52 -17.13 3.26 -21.98
C GLY A 52 -17.46 3.40 -20.50
N LEU A 53 -16.66 4.16 -19.75
CA LEU A 53 -16.97 4.51 -18.36
C LEU A 53 -18.26 5.36 -18.26
N ILE A 54 -18.46 6.34 -19.13
CA ILE A 54 -19.66 7.18 -19.11
C ILE A 54 -20.91 6.35 -19.37
N ASP A 55 -20.88 5.49 -20.39
CA ASP A 55 -22.01 4.61 -20.73
C ASP A 55 -22.33 3.66 -19.57
N PHE A 56 -21.30 3.12 -18.91
CA PHE A 56 -21.47 2.28 -17.73
C PHE A 56 -22.10 3.02 -16.54
N LEU A 57 -21.68 4.27 -16.28
CA LEU A 57 -22.24 5.08 -15.20
C LEU A 57 -23.70 5.49 -15.48
N GLN A 58 -24.07 5.71 -16.74
CA GLN A 58 -25.45 5.94 -17.13
C GLN A 58 -26.33 4.69 -16.95
N ALA A 59 -25.81 3.52 -17.28
CA ALA A 59 -26.50 2.25 -17.08
C ALA A 59 -26.66 1.88 -15.59
N TYR A 60 -25.68 2.24 -14.75
CA TYR A 60 -25.62 1.86 -13.34
C TYR A 60 -25.29 3.05 -12.42
N PRO A 61 -26.23 4.00 -12.22
CA PRO A 61 -25.96 5.23 -11.46
C PRO A 61 -25.65 4.99 -9.96
N TYR A 62 -26.11 3.86 -9.39
CA TYR A 62 -25.80 3.49 -8.00
C TYR A 62 -24.29 3.28 -7.77
N VAL A 63 -23.52 2.99 -8.83
CA VAL A 63 -22.06 2.78 -8.74
C VAL A 63 -21.34 4.07 -8.38
N ILE A 64 -21.89 5.24 -8.73
CA ILE A 64 -21.31 6.55 -8.37
C ILE A 64 -21.19 6.65 -6.84
N THR A 65 -22.24 6.27 -6.10
CA THR A 65 -22.21 6.27 -4.63
C THR A 65 -21.14 5.35 -4.09
N ASN A 66 -20.99 4.14 -4.67
CA ASN A 66 -19.94 3.20 -4.28
C ASN A 66 -18.54 3.75 -4.56
N MET A 67 -18.33 4.42 -5.70
CA MET A 67 -17.06 5.07 -6.05
C MET A 67 -16.71 6.20 -5.10
N VAL A 68 -17.69 7.03 -4.73
CA VAL A 68 -17.48 8.13 -3.76
C VAL A 68 -17.15 7.55 -2.38
N LEU A 69 -17.89 6.55 -1.91
CA LEU A 69 -17.62 5.89 -0.62
C LEU A 69 -16.23 5.23 -0.60
N LEU A 70 -15.85 4.58 -1.70
CA LEU A 70 -14.52 4.00 -1.87
C LEU A 70 -13.44 5.09 -1.84
N GLY A 71 -13.65 6.21 -2.53
CA GLY A 71 -12.74 7.35 -2.55
C GLY A 71 -12.57 7.99 -1.17
N LEU A 72 -13.67 8.23 -0.44
CA LEU A 72 -13.65 8.79 0.92
C LEU A 72 -12.94 7.86 1.90
N THR A 73 -13.31 6.58 1.89
CA THR A 73 -12.67 5.57 2.76
C THR A 73 -11.18 5.42 2.42
N GLY A 74 -10.85 5.47 1.12
CA GLY A 74 -9.48 5.45 0.63
C GLY A 74 -8.68 6.67 1.10
N ALA A 75 -9.26 7.87 1.02
CA ALA A 75 -8.62 9.10 1.49
C ALA A 75 -8.35 9.06 3.00
N VAL A 76 -9.30 8.57 3.79
CA VAL A 76 -9.13 8.36 5.23
C VAL A 76 -7.99 7.35 5.49
N GLY A 77 -7.98 6.22 4.79
CA GLY A 77 -6.91 5.21 4.90
C GLY A 77 -5.53 5.75 4.52
N GLN A 78 -5.43 6.53 3.43
CA GLN A 78 -4.19 7.17 3.01
C GLN A 78 -3.67 8.14 4.08
N ASN A 79 -4.53 8.93 4.72
CA ASN A 79 -4.12 9.81 5.82
C ASN A 79 -3.45 9.02 6.94
N PHE A 80 -4.04 7.90 7.37
CA PHE A 80 -3.44 7.04 8.40
C PHE A 80 -2.09 6.48 7.98
N ILE A 81 -1.94 6.08 6.70
CA ILE A 81 -0.67 5.57 6.18
C ILE A 81 0.40 6.66 6.22
N PHE A 82 0.13 7.83 5.65
CA PHE A 82 1.10 8.92 5.58
C PHE A 82 1.46 9.48 6.96
N LEU A 83 0.50 9.59 7.88
CA LEU A 83 0.77 9.94 9.28
C LEU A 83 1.64 8.86 9.94
N THR A 84 1.37 7.57 9.72
CA THR A 84 2.22 6.50 10.24
C THR A 84 3.66 6.61 9.72
N ILE A 85 3.83 6.96 8.44
CA ILE A 85 5.15 7.14 7.82
C ILE A 85 5.88 8.35 8.41
N GLU A 86 5.18 9.46 8.66
CA GLU A 86 5.79 10.65 9.28
C GLU A 86 6.27 10.35 10.72
N TRP A 87 5.44 9.72 11.54
CA TRP A 87 5.71 9.50 12.96
C TRP A 87 6.64 8.32 13.24
N PHE A 88 6.47 7.20 12.53
CA PHE A 88 7.18 5.95 12.79
C PHE A 88 8.06 5.48 11.62
N GLY A 89 7.86 6.06 10.44
CA GLY A 89 8.58 5.67 9.23
C GLY A 89 7.86 4.64 8.37
N PRO A 90 8.33 4.50 7.12
CA PRO A 90 7.76 3.57 6.14
C PRO A 90 8.00 2.12 6.51
N LEU A 91 9.09 1.80 7.22
CA LEU A 91 9.37 0.44 7.71
C LEU A 91 8.27 -0.05 8.66
N THR A 92 7.88 0.77 9.64
CA THR A 92 6.82 0.42 10.59
C THR A 92 5.46 0.27 9.90
N CYS A 93 5.17 1.12 8.90
CA CYS A 93 3.97 0.98 8.08
C CYS A 93 3.96 -0.38 7.34
N SER A 94 5.09 -0.78 6.75
CA SER A 94 5.23 -2.08 6.10
C SER A 94 4.93 -3.23 7.06
N ILE A 95 5.48 -3.20 8.28
CA ILE A 95 5.23 -4.19 9.34
C ILE A 95 3.74 -4.27 9.70
N PHE A 96 3.05 -3.14 9.88
CA PHE A 96 1.62 -3.17 10.18
C PHE A 96 0.83 -3.87 9.07
N THR A 97 1.15 -3.58 7.80
CA THR A 97 0.45 -4.21 6.68
C THR A 97 0.77 -5.70 6.53
N THR A 98 2.01 -6.13 6.78
CA THR A 98 2.41 -7.53 6.67
C THR A 98 1.84 -8.37 7.82
N THR A 99 1.86 -7.84 9.05
CA THR A 99 1.21 -8.47 10.21
C THR A 99 -0.29 -8.64 9.97
N ARG A 100 -0.98 -7.60 9.47
CA ARG A 100 -2.40 -7.70 9.10
C ARG A 100 -2.63 -8.78 8.05
N LYS A 101 -1.86 -8.78 6.96
CA LYS A 101 -1.96 -9.79 5.88
C LYS A 101 -1.73 -11.20 6.41
N PHE A 102 -0.77 -11.39 7.31
CA PHE A 102 -0.49 -12.68 7.93
C PHE A 102 -1.65 -13.21 8.75
N PHE A 103 -2.24 -12.39 9.62
CA PHE A 103 -3.43 -12.79 10.37
C PHE A 103 -4.59 -13.13 9.42
N THR A 104 -4.79 -12.36 8.35
CA THR A 104 -5.81 -12.69 7.33
C THR A 104 -5.54 -14.05 6.68
N ILE A 105 -4.28 -14.36 6.37
CA ILE A 105 -3.88 -15.66 5.81
C ILE A 105 -4.15 -16.79 6.82
N LEU A 106 -3.74 -16.62 8.09
CA LEU A 106 -4.01 -17.60 9.15
C LEU A 106 -5.51 -17.84 9.35
N CYS A 107 -6.31 -16.78 9.46
CA CYS A 107 -7.76 -16.89 9.57
C CYS A 107 -8.35 -17.60 8.34
N SER A 108 -7.86 -17.31 7.13
CA SER A 108 -8.31 -17.99 5.91
C SER A 108 -8.00 -19.50 5.96
N ILE A 109 -6.82 -19.90 6.44
CA ILE A 109 -6.48 -21.32 6.59
C ILE A 109 -7.38 -22.00 7.63
N LEU A 110 -7.62 -21.36 8.78
CA LEU A 110 -8.45 -21.90 9.85
C LEU A 110 -9.92 -22.07 9.42
N ILE A 111 -10.46 -21.12 8.64
CA ILE A 111 -11.86 -21.12 8.20
C ILE A 111 -12.07 -22.05 6.99
N PHE A 112 -11.17 -22.03 6.00
CA PHE A 112 -11.33 -22.79 4.75
C PHE A 112 -10.65 -24.16 4.76
N GLY A 113 -9.89 -24.50 5.81
CA GLY A 113 -9.25 -25.81 5.96
C GLY A 113 -8.18 -26.14 4.91
N ASN A 114 -7.63 -25.12 4.24
CA ASN A 114 -6.64 -25.32 3.18
C ASN A 114 -5.34 -25.94 3.73
N VAL A 115 -4.90 -27.05 3.14
CA VAL A 115 -3.67 -27.73 3.53
C VAL A 115 -2.46 -26.90 3.09
N ILE A 116 -1.72 -26.36 4.06
CA ILE A 116 -0.47 -25.64 3.78
C ILE A 116 0.62 -26.66 3.47
N THR A 117 1.28 -26.52 2.32
CA THR A 117 2.46 -27.32 2.00
C THR A 117 3.66 -26.90 2.87
N GLY A 118 4.54 -27.83 3.23
CA GLY A 118 5.74 -27.52 4.04
C GLY A 118 6.60 -26.38 3.47
N ARG A 119 6.61 -26.21 2.14
CA ARG A 119 7.29 -25.09 1.44
C ARG A 119 6.67 -23.72 1.76
N GLN A 120 5.35 -23.63 1.86
CA GLN A 120 4.65 -22.37 2.21
C GLN A 120 4.86 -22.00 3.68
N MET A 121 4.91 -22.99 4.57
CA MET A 121 5.21 -22.77 5.98
C MET A 121 6.64 -22.24 6.16
N PHE A 122 7.62 -22.86 5.50
CA PHE A 122 9.00 -22.41 5.51
C PHE A 122 9.16 -20.98 4.96
N GLY A 123 8.52 -20.69 3.82
CA GLY A 123 8.53 -19.33 3.25
C GLY A 123 7.91 -18.28 4.17
N THR A 124 6.83 -18.62 4.88
CA THR A 124 6.19 -17.72 5.85
C THR A 124 7.15 -17.40 7.01
N VAL A 125 7.79 -18.41 7.60
CA VAL A 125 8.77 -18.22 8.68
C VAL A 125 9.94 -17.34 8.21
N LEU A 126 10.43 -17.56 6.99
CA LEU A 126 11.53 -16.77 6.42
C LEU A 126 11.18 -15.29 6.27
N VAL A 127 9.96 -14.97 5.78
CA VAL A 127 9.49 -13.58 5.65
C VAL A 127 9.41 -12.89 7.01
N PHE A 128 8.88 -13.58 8.03
CA PHE A 128 8.80 -13.03 9.39
C PHE A 128 10.17 -12.81 10.03
N LEU A 129 11.09 -13.75 9.87
CA LEU A 129 12.47 -13.60 10.33
C LEU A 129 13.16 -12.41 9.65
N GLY A 130 12.98 -12.25 8.33
CA GLY A 130 13.54 -11.12 7.58
C GLY A 130 13.07 -9.77 8.12
N LEU A 131 11.75 -9.60 8.31
CA LEU A 131 11.17 -8.37 8.86
C LEU A 131 11.66 -8.08 10.29
N PHE A 132 11.79 -9.11 11.13
CA PHE A 132 12.24 -8.96 12.51
C PHE A 132 13.73 -8.59 12.59
N LEU A 133 14.56 -9.21 11.74
CA LEU A 133 15.98 -8.87 11.62
C LEU A 133 16.17 -7.44 11.12
N GLU A 134 15.39 -7.00 10.13
CA GLU A 134 15.44 -5.63 9.62
C GLU A 134 15.07 -4.61 10.71
N GLN A 135 14.11 -4.91 11.58
CA GLN A 135 13.78 -4.05 12.72
C GLN A 135 14.92 -3.99 13.75
N LEU A 136 15.53 -5.13 14.09
CA LEU A 136 16.58 -5.21 15.11
C LEU A 136 17.92 -4.61 14.65
N TYR A 137 18.26 -4.79 13.37
CA TYR A 137 19.58 -4.43 12.82
C TYR A 137 19.52 -3.15 11.97
N GLY A 138 18.36 -2.82 11.38
CA GLY A 138 18.17 -1.60 10.60
C GLY A 138 18.27 -0.32 11.42
N LYS A 139 18.03 -0.38 12.74
CA LYS A 139 18.24 0.74 13.67
C LYS A 139 19.70 0.96 14.11
N LYS A 140 20.65 0.10 13.73
CA LYS A 140 22.05 0.19 14.18
C LYS A 140 22.97 1.06 13.30
N LYS A 141 22.38 1.99 12.54
CA LYS A 141 23.14 3.03 11.83
C LYS A 141 22.57 4.41 12.14
N HIS A 142 22.72 4.81 13.40
CA HIS A 142 22.92 6.21 13.78
C HIS A 142 24.34 6.32 14.35
#